data_AF-A0A927RJ57-F1
#
_entry.id   AF-A0A927RJ57-F1
#
_cell.length_a   1.000
_cell.length_b   1.000
_cell.length_c   1.000
_cell.angle_alpha   90.00
_cell.angle_beta   90.00
_cell.angle_gamma   90.00
#
_symmetry.space_group_name_H-M   'P 1'
#
loop_
_entity.id
_entity.type
_entity.pdbx_description
1 polymer ?
#
loop_
_entity_poly.entity_id
_entity_poly.type
_entity_poly.pdbx_seq_one_letter_code
_entity_poly.pdbx_strand_id
1 'polypeptide(L)'
;MKKFTALLFTFLLCFATAFSVACKNSRKTTPKIESITETQIVMSIEETDGKATAFDALKSLRNQDLISFDFIESSYGAYITSINGKAEYVIESTLTSSKGYSWMLYTSDMENAYEEKTIEINGTTCGQSALGASSLTVKTDKIYVWFFEYYEYTW
;
A
#
# COMPACT_ATOMS: atom_id res chain seq x y z
N MET A 1 -16.64 70.44 -21.78
CA MET A 1 -15.29 69.84 -21.78
C MET A 1 -14.79 69.86 -20.34
N LYS A 2 -14.22 68.83 -19.69
CA LYS A 2 -13.94 67.42 -19.96
C LYS A 2 -13.71 66.82 -18.55
N LYS A 3 -14.45 65.74 -18.24
CA LYS A 3 -14.01 64.47 -17.60
C LYS A 3 -13.49 64.50 -16.15
N PHE A 4 -14.18 63.85 -15.20
CA PHE A 4 -14.09 62.41 -14.86
C PHE A 4 -12.69 62.00 -14.41
N THR A 5 -12.43 61.93 -13.09
CA THR A 5 -11.51 60.94 -12.46
C THR A 5 -11.43 61.17 -10.95
N ALA A 6 -12.16 60.39 -10.16
CA ALA A 6 -11.81 60.07 -8.76
C ALA A 6 -12.85 59.09 -8.18
N LEU A 7 -13.01 57.92 -8.79
CA LEU A 7 -13.86 56.87 -8.24
C LEU A 7 -13.27 55.51 -8.59
N LEU A 8 -12.12 55.19 -7.99
CA LEU A 8 -11.47 53.89 -8.16
C LEU A 8 -10.50 53.60 -7.01
N PHE A 9 -11.01 53.63 -5.77
CA PHE A 9 -10.25 53.17 -4.60
C PHE A 9 -11.15 52.42 -3.60
N THR A 10 -12.03 51.57 -4.10
CA THR A 10 -12.89 50.72 -3.26
C THR A 10 -13.22 49.41 -3.95
N PHE A 11 -12.21 48.73 -4.51
CA PHE A 11 -12.40 47.38 -5.05
C PHE A 11 -11.13 46.52 -4.93
N LEU A 12 -10.34 46.74 -3.88
CA LEU A 12 -9.11 45.98 -3.61
C LEU A 12 -9.06 45.40 -2.19
N LEU A 13 -10.22 45.07 -1.62
CA LEU A 13 -10.30 44.45 -0.27
C LEU A 13 -11.24 43.24 -0.17
N CYS A 14 -11.62 42.62 -1.30
CA CYS A 14 -12.48 41.42 -1.31
C CYS A 14 -11.78 40.14 -1.81
N PHE A 15 -10.49 40.17 -2.12
CA PHE A 15 -9.75 39.01 -2.66
C PHE A 15 -8.73 38.40 -1.68
N ALA A 16 -8.79 38.74 -0.40
CA ALA A 16 -7.83 38.24 0.60
C ALA A 16 -8.41 37.15 1.53
N THR A 17 -9.65 36.70 1.37
CA THR A 17 -10.29 35.74 2.32
C THR A 17 -10.78 34.43 1.69
N ALA A 18 -10.48 34.15 0.41
CA ALA A 18 -10.98 32.93 -0.26
C ALA A 18 -9.92 31.82 -0.49
N PHE A 19 -8.69 31.98 -0.01
CA PHE A 19 -7.66 30.91 -0.07
C PHE A 19 -7.43 30.22 1.28
N SER A 20 -8.44 30.20 2.15
CA SER A 20 -8.63 29.06 3.04
C SER A 20 -9.35 27.97 2.24
N VAL A 21 -8.77 27.55 1.11
CA VAL A 21 -9.03 26.22 0.59
C VAL A 21 -8.68 25.34 1.76
N ALA A 22 -9.71 24.85 2.44
CA ALA A 22 -9.57 23.87 3.48
C ALA A 22 -8.59 22.84 2.94
N CYS A 23 -7.36 22.88 3.46
CA CYS A 23 -6.46 21.74 3.45
C CYS A 23 -7.27 20.68 4.17
N LYS A 24 -8.09 20.00 3.37
CA LYS A 24 -8.79 18.80 3.73
C LYS A 24 -7.62 17.90 4.08
N ASN A 25 -7.29 17.84 5.37
CA ASN A 25 -6.40 16.86 5.93
C ASN A 25 -7.04 15.52 5.58
N SER A 26 -6.87 15.07 4.34
CA SER A 26 -7.03 13.67 4.00
C SER A 26 -5.99 13.02 4.87
N ARG A 27 -6.43 12.41 5.98
CA ARG A 27 -5.54 11.67 6.86
C ARG A 27 -4.78 10.71 5.95
N LYS A 28 -3.49 10.98 5.78
CA LYS A 28 -2.66 10.19 4.88
C LYS A 28 -2.41 8.87 5.59
N THR A 29 -2.47 7.76 4.86
CA THR A 29 -2.03 6.48 5.42
C THR A 29 -0.53 6.53 5.70
N THR A 30 -0.16 6.21 6.93
CA THR A 30 1.20 6.26 7.45
C THR A 30 1.66 4.84 7.76
N PRO A 31 2.20 4.13 6.74
CA PRO A 31 2.83 2.84 6.98
C PRO A 31 4.19 3.03 7.65
N LYS A 32 4.52 2.13 8.56
CA LYS A 32 5.82 2.06 9.23
C LYS A 32 6.43 0.70 9.01
N ILE A 33 7.72 0.68 8.69
CA ILE A 33 8.50 -0.54 8.60
C ILE A 33 8.92 -0.96 10.00
N GLU A 34 8.55 -2.17 10.39
CA GLU A 34 8.98 -2.77 11.65
C GLU A 34 10.26 -3.60 11.45
N SER A 35 10.37 -4.31 10.31
CA SER A 35 11.60 -5.02 9.94
C SER A 35 11.68 -5.29 8.43
N ILE A 36 12.91 -5.45 7.93
CA ILE A 36 13.22 -5.87 6.56
C ILE A 36 14.33 -6.91 6.61
N THR A 37 14.15 -8.01 5.89
CA THR A 37 15.17 -9.00 5.58
C THR A 37 15.16 -9.29 4.07
N GLU A 38 16.01 -10.21 3.60
CA GLU A 38 16.00 -10.63 2.20
C GLU A 38 14.71 -11.34 1.77
N THR A 39 13.96 -11.91 2.72
CA THR A 39 12.77 -12.73 2.44
C THR A 39 11.52 -12.24 3.16
N GLN A 40 11.59 -11.11 3.86
CA GLN A 40 10.49 -10.63 4.67
C GLN A 40 10.50 -9.12 4.79
N ILE A 41 9.33 -8.51 4.68
CA ILE A 41 9.07 -7.12 5.06
C ILE A 41 7.88 -7.11 5.99
N VAL A 42 8.08 -6.59 7.21
CA VAL A 42 7.02 -6.41 8.20
C VAL A 42 6.68 -4.94 8.28
N MET A 43 5.41 -4.62 8.06
CA MET A 43 4.87 -3.28 8.09
C MET A 43 3.71 -3.21 9.07
N SER A 44 3.63 -2.12 9.83
CA SER A 44 2.47 -1.71 10.60
C SER A 44 1.84 -0.46 9.99
N ILE A 45 0.60 -0.17 10.38
CA ILE A 45 -0.14 1.02 9.95
C ILE A 45 -0.44 1.85 11.19
N GLU A 46 0.25 2.98 11.32
CA GLU A 46 0.05 3.90 12.45
C GLU A 46 -1.27 4.66 12.29
N GLU A 47 -1.54 5.15 11.09
CA GLU A 47 -2.76 5.90 10.76
C GLU A 47 -3.24 5.56 9.34
N THR A 48 -4.56 5.60 9.13
CA THR A 48 -5.19 5.41 7.82
C THR A 48 -6.53 6.14 7.75
N ASP A 49 -6.96 6.51 6.54
CA ASP A 49 -8.31 7.04 6.28
C ASP A 49 -9.36 5.95 6.04
N GLY A 50 -8.96 4.68 6.12
CA GLY A 50 -9.82 3.52 5.88
C GLY A 50 -10.11 3.25 4.40
N LYS A 51 -9.37 3.88 3.47
CA LYS A 51 -9.51 3.67 2.03
C LYS A 51 -8.24 3.14 1.39
N ALA A 52 -7.07 3.45 1.94
CA ALA A 52 -5.82 2.96 1.41
C ALA A 52 -5.74 1.43 1.47
N THR A 53 -5.13 0.85 0.44
CA THR A 53 -4.90 -0.58 0.30
C THR A 53 -3.48 -0.95 0.74
N ALA A 54 -3.22 -2.25 0.91
CA ALA A 54 -1.88 -2.75 1.20
C ALA A 54 -0.88 -2.36 0.08
N PHE A 55 -1.34 -2.29 -1.16
CA PHE A 55 -0.55 -1.79 -2.29
C PHE A 55 -0.28 -0.29 -2.19
N ASP A 56 -1.24 0.53 -1.73
CA ASP A 56 -1.01 1.96 -1.48
C ASP A 56 0.00 2.19 -0.36
N ALA A 57 -0.03 1.35 0.68
CA ALA A 57 0.95 1.36 1.75
C ALA A 57 2.37 1.04 1.22
N LEU A 58 2.54 0.00 0.39
CA LEU A 58 3.81 -0.28 -0.28
C LEU A 58 4.30 0.89 -1.14
N LYS A 59 3.43 1.48 -1.96
CA LYS A 59 3.78 2.67 -2.77
C LYS A 59 4.24 3.83 -1.89
N SER A 60 3.59 4.04 -0.75
CA SER A 60 3.98 5.07 0.21
C SER A 60 5.38 4.82 0.78
N LEU A 61 5.74 3.57 1.10
CA LEU A 61 7.09 3.20 1.54
C LEU A 61 8.13 3.39 0.42
N ARG A 62 7.79 3.01 -0.81
CA ARG A 62 8.64 3.24 -1.99
C ARG A 62 8.90 4.72 -2.24
N ASN A 63 7.87 5.57 -2.13
CA ASN A 63 7.99 7.01 -2.31
C ASN A 63 8.83 7.70 -1.20
N GLN A 64 9.09 6.98 -0.10
CA GLN A 64 9.98 7.42 0.98
C GLN A 64 11.39 6.82 0.86
N ASP A 65 11.69 6.14 -0.25
CA ASP A 65 12.95 5.43 -0.50
C ASP A 65 13.29 4.36 0.56
N LEU A 66 12.27 3.84 1.27
CA LEU A 66 12.45 2.82 2.31
C LEU A 66 12.50 1.39 1.73
N ILE A 67 11.88 1.18 0.58
CA ILE A 67 11.90 -0.07 -0.19
C ILE A 67 11.90 0.24 -1.69
N SER A 68 12.32 -0.72 -2.51
CA SER A 68 12.04 -0.75 -3.94
C SER A 68 11.22 -1.98 -4.27
N PHE A 69 10.29 -1.89 -5.23
CA PHE A 69 9.53 -3.04 -5.68
C PHE A 69 9.06 -2.87 -7.12
N ASP A 70 8.96 -4.00 -7.83
CA ASP A 70 8.35 -4.09 -9.15
C ASP A 70 7.02 -4.83 -9.06
N PHE A 71 6.13 -4.54 -9.99
CA PHE A 71 4.82 -5.15 -10.07
C PHE A 71 4.31 -5.21 -11.51
N ILE A 72 3.39 -6.13 -11.76
CA ILE A 72 2.65 -6.24 -13.01
C ILE A 72 1.17 -5.94 -12.71
N GLU A 73 0.57 -5.07 -13.51
CA GLU A 73 -0.88 -4.84 -13.46
C GLU A 73 -1.63 -6.00 -14.15
N SER A 74 -2.70 -6.46 -13.52
CA SER A 74 -3.55 -7.53 -14.04
C SER A 74 -5.03 -7.20 -13.85
N SER A 75 -5.93 -8.03 -14.41
CA SER A 75 -7.37 -7.94 -14.15
C SER A 75 -7.75 -8.15 -12.68
N TYR A 76 -6.84 -8.70 -11.86
CA TYR A 76 -7.03 -8.95 -10.44
C TYR A 76 -6.32 -7.91 -9.55
N GLY A 77 -5.75 -6.86 -10.16
CA GLY A 77 -4.96 -5.83 -9.49
C GLY A 77 -3.44 -6.02 -9.66
N ALA A 78 -2.67 -5.20 -8.96
CA ALA A 78 -1.22 -5.23 -9.00
C ALA A 78 -0.66 -6.48 -8.30
N TYR A 79 0.16 -7.22 -9.04
CA TYR A 79 0.89 -8.38 -8.57
C TYR A 79 2.37 -8.03 -8.37
N ILE A 80 2.88 -8.22 -7.16
CA ILE A 80 4.26 -7.85 -6.79
C ILE A 80 5.23 -8.91 -7.30
N THR A 81 6.16 -8.52 -8.17
CA THR A 81 7.12 -9.44 -8.81
C THR A 81 8.52 -9.34 -8.21
N SER A 82 8.86 -8.24 -7.56
CA SER A 82 10.15 -8.09 -6.87
C SER A 82 10.01 -7.15 -5.68
N ILE A 83 10.79 -7.38 -4.62
CA ILE A 83 11.02 -6.38 -3.59
C ILE A 83 12.51 -6.34 -3.24
N ASN A 84 13.10 -5.15 -3.15
CA ASN A 84 14.52 -4.90 -2.88
C ASN A 84 15.46 -5.74 -3.78
N GLY A 85 15.10 -5.88 -5.06
CA GLY A 85 15.88 -6.65 -6.05
C GLY A 85 15.72 -8.17 -5.97
N LYS A 86 14.99 -8.70 -4.99
CA LYS A 86 14.65 -10.13 -4.91
C LYS A 86 13.41 -10.39 -5.75
N ALA A 87 13.61 -10.87 -6.97
CA ALA A 87 12.55 -11.21 -7.90
C ALA A 87 11.95 -12.60 -7.61
N GLU A 88 10.66 -12.75 -7.90
CA GLU A 88 10.01 -14.03 -8.03
C GLU A 88 10.64 -14.87 -9.16
N TYR A 89 10.46 -16.17 -9.09
CA TYR A 89 10.87 -17.06 -10.18
C TYR A 89 10.06 -18.35 -10.20
N VAL A 90 9.86 -18.87 -11.42
CA VAL A 90 9.24 -20.17 -11.66
C VAL A 90 10.36 -21.22 -11.72
N ILE A 91 10.21 -22.29 -10.95
CA ILE A 91 11.12 -23.45 -10.99
C ILE A 91 10.64 -24.43 -12.07
N GLU A 92 9.33 -24.69 -12.10
CA GLU A 92 8.72 -25.62 -13.03
C GLU A 92 7.29 -25.18 -13.34
N SER A 93 6.89 -25.26 -14.61
CA SER A 93 5.51 -25.06 -15.04
C SER A 93 5.14 -26.13 -16.05
N THR A 94 4.05 -26.83 -15.77
CA THR A 94 3.45 -27.86 -16.63
C THR A 94 2.05 -27.42 -17.07
N LEU A 95 1.36 -28.26 -17.84
CA LEU A 95 -0.02 -27.99 -18.25
C LEU A 95 -1.01 -27.96 -17.07
N THR A 96 -0.68 -28.59 -15.95
CA THR A 96 -1.58 -28.79 -14.79
C THR A 96 -0.97 -28.31 -13.47
N SER A 97 0.22 -27.71 -13.49
CA SER A 97 0.88 -27.24 -12.27
C SER A 97 1.90 -26.14 -12.51
N SER A 98 2.19 -25.36 -11.47
CA SER A 98 3.33 -24.45 -11.42
C SER A 98 3.90 -24.41 -10.00
N LYS A 99 5.23 -24.36 -9.90
CA LYS A 99 5.93 -24.14 -8.63
C LYS A 99 7.08 -23.17 -8.80
N GLY A 100 7.38 -22.45 -7.74
CA GLY A 100 8.37 -21.39 -7.75
C GLY A 100 8.47 -20.68 -6.41
N TYR A 101 8.99 -19.46 -6.42
CA TYR A 101 8.97 -18.57 -5.28
C TYR A 101 8.32 -17.26 -5.66
N SER A 102 7.48 -16.73 -4.78
CA SER A 102 6.77 -15.47 -4.96
C SER A 102 6.69 -14.68 -3.66
N TRP A 103 6.31 -13.42 -3.76
CA TRP A 103 6.04 -12.55 -2.61
C TRP A 103 4.57 -12.69 -2.19
N MET A 104 4.37 -13.30 -1.03
CA MET A 104 3.04 -13.61 -0.48
C MET A 104 2.69 -12.60 0.60
N LEU A 105 1.43 -12.14 0.59
CA LEU A 105 0.92 -11.17 1.56
C LEU A 105 0.27 -11.90 2.73
N TYR A 106 0.73 -11.62 3.94
CA TYR A 106 0.12 -12.04 5.20
C TYR A 106 -0.39 -10.81 5.97
N THR A 107 -1.39 -10.99 6.82
CA THR A 107 -1.92 -9.90 7.65
C THR A 107 -2.44 -10.40 9.00
N SER A 108 -2.34 -9.57 10.04
CA SER A 108 -3.02 -9.78 11.33
C SER A 108 -4.49 -9.34 11.31
N ASP A 109 -5.00 -8.87 10.17
CA ASP A 109 -6.43 -8.70 9.93
C ASP A 109 -7.09 -10.04 9.58
N MET A 110 -7.32 -10.87 10.59
CA MET A 110 -7.80 -12.24 10.43
C MET A 110 -9.18 -12.36 9.75
N GLU A 111 -9.96 -11.27 9.69
CA GLU A 111 -11.21 -11.22 8.91
C GLU A 111 -10.96 -11.35 7.39
N ASN A 112 -9.76 -10.99 6.93
CA ASN A 112 -9.35 -10.99 5.52
C ASN A 112 -8.16 -11.93 5.28
N ALA A 113 -8.02 -12.97 6.11
CA ALA A 113 -6.94 -13.95 6.02
C ALA A 113 -7.47 -15.38 6.09
N TYR A 114 -6.74 -16.30 5.47
CA TYR A 114 -6.96 -17.74 5.62
C TYR A 114 -6.46 -18.21 6.99
N GLU A 115 -7.26 -19.00 7.70
CA GLU A 115 -6.93 -19.48 9.04
C GLU A 115 -5.90 -20.63 9.02
N GLU A 116 -5.83 -21.36 7.91
CA GLU A 116 -5.00 -22.56 7.75
C GLU A 116 -3.55 -22.27 7.35
N LYS A 117 -3.23 -21.04 6.96
CA LYS A 117 -1.89 -20.62 6.53
C LYS A 117 -1.44 -19.40 7.31
N THR A 118 -0.78 -19.65 8.44
CA THR A 118 -0.37 -18.60 9.36
C THR A 118 1.13 -18.59 9.61
N ILE A 119 1.62 -17.41 9.96
CA ILE A 119 2.99 -17.17 10.43
C ILE A 119 2.92 -16.35 11.73
N GLU A 120 3.92 -16.52 12.59
CA GLU A 120 4.06 -15.74 13.83
C GLU A 120 5.08 -14.61 13.64
N ILE A 121 4.64 -13.38 13.91
CA ILE A 121 5.47 -12.17 13.75
C ILE A 121 5.41 -11.39 15.05
N ASN A 122 6.52 -11.36 15.79
CA ASN A 122 6.62 -10.66 17.08
C ASN A 122 5.48 -11.03 18.07
N GLY A 123 5.09 -12.32 18.10
CA GLY A 123 3.99 -12.82 18.92
C GLY A 123 2.59 -12.47 18.42
N THR A 124 2.47 -11.99 17.18
CA THR A 124 1.19 -11.78 16.49
C THR A 124 1.03 -12.78 15.36
N THR A 125 -0.06 -13.55 15.41
CA THR A 125 -0.47 -14.42 14.32
C THR A 125 -0.91 -13.59 13.12
N CYS A 126 -0.32 -13.88 11.96
CA CYS A 126 -0.71 -13.32 10.68
C CYS A 126 -1.13 -14.46 9.74
N GLY A 127 -2.31 -14.40 9.16
CA GLY A 127 -2.75 -15.37 8.14
C GLY A 127 -2.42 -14.88 6.73
N GLN A 128 -2.27 -15.80 5.78
CA GLN A 128 -2.12 -15.45 4.37
C GLN A 128 -3.38 -14.69 3.93
N SER A 129 -3.23 -13.54 3.30
CA SER A 129 -4.38 -12.72 2.93
C SER A 129 -5.26 -13.41 1.90
N ALA A 130 -6.57 -13.34 2.12
CA ALA A 130 -7.59 -13.79 1.19
C ALA A 130 -7.83 -12.79 0.05
N LEU A 131 -7.24 -11.59 0.13
CA LEU A 131 -7.38 -10.52 -0.84
C LEU A 131 -6.00 -10.14 -1.41
N GLY A 132 -5.97 -9.78 -2.70
CA GLY A 132 -4.77 -9.20 -3.30
C GLY A 132 -4.41 -7.85 -2.66
N ALA A 133 -3.14 -7.44 -2.76
CA ALA A 133 -2.65 -6.20 -2.15
C ALA A 133 -3.42 -4.94 -2.61
N SER A 134 -3.95 -4.95 -3.83
CA SER A 134 -4.75 -3.85 -4.39
C SER A 134 -6.20 -3.80 -3.88
N SER A 135 -6.65 -4.82 -3.15
CA SER A 135 -8.03 -4.93 -2.64
C SER A 135 -8.08 -4.98 -1.12
N LEU A 136 -6.99 -5.37 -0.47
CA LEU A 136 -6.91 -5.42 0.99
C LEU A 136 -6.78 -4.00 1.56
N THR A 137 -7.88 -3.44 2.06
CA THR A 137 -7.86 -2.17 2.80
C THR A 137 -7.06 -2.30 4.08
N VAL A 138 -6.15 -1.38 4.32
CA VAL A 138 -5.34 -1.40 5.54
C VAL A 138 -6.06 -0.79 6.74
N LYS A 139 -5.84 -1.35 7.92
CA LYS A 139 -6.43 -0.91 9.21
C LYS A 139 -5.32 -0.50 10.17
N THR A 140 -5.59 0.51 11.01
CA THR A 140 -4.69 0.94 12.09
C THR A 140 -4.36 -0.22 13.03
N ASP A 141 -3.14 -0.26 13.54
CA ASP A 141 -2.61 -1.28 14.47
C ASP A 141 -2.62 -2.73 13.92
N LYS A 142 -2.78 -2.89 12.60
CA LYS A 142 -2.61 -4.18 11.91
C LYS A 142 -1.22 -4.31 11.31
N ILE A 143 -0.78 -5.56 11.25
CA ILE A 143 0.49 -5.97 10.66
C ILE A 143 0.20 -6.52 9.27
N TYR A 144 1.07 -6.17 8.34
CA TYR A 144 1.08 -6.65 6.96
C TYR A 144 2.50 -7.12 6.65
N VAL A 145 2.62 -8.33 6.11
CA VAL A 145 3.91 -8.95 5.83
C VAL A 145 3.97 -9.40 4.39
N TRP A 146 5.00 -8.95 3.67
CA TRP A 146 5.39 -9.59 2.42
C TRP A 146 6.45 -10.63 2.75
N PHE A 147 6.16 -11.89 2.44
CA PHE A 147 7.03 -13.02 2.73
C PHE A 147 7.41 -13.72 1.42
N PHE A 148 8.69 -13.86 1.16
CA PHE A 148 9.20 -14.53 -0.03
C PHE A 148 9.26 -16.03 0.23
N GLU A 149 8.31 -16.77 -0.33
CA GLU A 149 8.15 -18.18 -0.03
C GLU A 149 7.90 -19.04 -1.27
N TYR A 150 8.09 -20.34 -1.09
CA TYR A 150 7.82 -21.33 -2.11
C TYR A 150 6.31 -21.50 -2.30
N TYR A 151 5.88 -21.59 -3.56
CA TYR A 151 4.51 -21.96 -3.90
C TYR A 151 4.51 -23.20 -4.80
N GLU A 152 3.40 -23.93 -4.73
CA GLU A 152 3.05 -25.00 -5.65
C GLU A 152 1.54 -25.01 -5.84
N TYR A 153 1.11 -24.81 -7.08
CA TYR A 153 -0.30 -24.81 -7.48
C TYR A 153 -0.55 -25.93 -8.49
N THR A 154 -1.71 -26.56 -8.37
CA THR A 154 -2.24 -27.54 -9.32
C THR A 154 -3.64 -27.13 -9.74
N TRP A 155 -3.96 -27.22 -11.03
CA TRP A 155 -5.26 -26.86 -11.60
C TRP A 155 -5.75 -27.90 -12.62
#